data_AF-A0ABC9NFF7-F1
#
_entry.id   AF-A0ABC9NFF7-F1
#
_cell.length_a   1.000
_cell.length_b   1.000
_cell.length_c   1.000
_cell.angle_alpha   90.00
_cell.angle_beta   90.00
_cell.angle_gamma   90.00
#
_symmetry.space_group_name_H-M   'P 1'
#
loop_
_entity.id
_entity.type
_entity.pdbx_description
1 polymer ?
#
loop_
_entity_poly.entity_id
_entity_poly.type
_entity_poly.pdbx_seq_one_letter_code
_entity_poly.pdbx_strand_id
1 'polypeptide(L)'
;MLSCASCTDLMKDDGSRGFANVATIVGDAENGFYCYQRHYAGLVVSHSKELAGKERGYFNFYYTEDDWTTSTNGMKYIDNAQVYTIEAYETVHPLTQEEADAGHITGNENCTIPQSLSIDYASYGYVDLQAGFSTFNHINGEIHNGEVNLVYDATKQEPDTLRLQLCYNPRIPDGWTKTSHHFRTVSCDISSLSSLQQWSDSLTLVIDDGSKKKHLRRMSRNDFLKPSPETK
;
A
#
# COMPACT_ATOMS: atom_id res chain seq x y z
N MET A 1 37.12 -4.08 32.73
CA MET A 1 37.63 -4.29 31.36
C MET A 1 36.64 -3.67 30.40
N LEU A 2 36.99 -2.52 29.80
CA LEU A 2 36.26 -1.99 28.65
C LEU A 2 36.69 -2.81 27.44
N SER A 3 35.74 -3.49 26.80
CA SER A 3 35.95 -4.12 25.50
C SER A 3 35.83 -3.03 24.43
N CYS A 4 36.97 -2.51 23.97
CA CYS A 4 37.02 -1.81 22.69
C CYS A 4 37.04 -2.86 21.58
N ALA A 5 35.89 -3.13 20.96
CA ALA A 5 35.84 -3.93 19.76
C ALA A 5 36.53 -3.15 18.62
N SER A 6 37.67 -3.67 18.14
CA SER A 6 38.36 -3.09 16.99
C SER A 6 37.60 -3.42 15.71
N CYS A 7 37.44 -2.44 14.81
CA CYS A 7 36.62 -2.51 13.60
C CYS A 7 37.14 -3.47 12.50
N THR A 8 38.09 -4.36 12.77
CA THR A 8 38.85 -5.03 11.69
C THR A 8 38.54 -6.51 11.48
N ASP A 9 37.89 -7.21 12.43
CA ASP A 9 37.48 -8.62 12.26
C ASP A 9 35.97 -8.88 12.36
N LEU A 10 35.19 -7.92 12.87
CA LEU A 10 33.72 -7.99 13.00
C LEU A 10 32.97 -7.44 11.77
N MET A 11 33.70 -6.98 10.74
CA MET A 11 33.17 -6.37 9.52
C MET A 11 33.58 -7.19 8.28
N LYS A 12 33.74 -8.51 8.41
CA LYS A 12 33.84 -9.37 7.23
C LYS A 12 32.44 -9.48 6.63
N ASP A 13 32.32 -9.11 5.36
CA ASP A 13 31.09 -9.30 4.61
C ASP A 13 30.73 -10.79 4.64
N ASP A 14 29.65 -11.11 5.36
CA ASP A 14 29.12 -12.46 5.50
C ASP A 14 28.11 -12.80 4.40
N GLY A 15 27.97 -11.92 3.41
CA GLY A 15 27.01 -12.03 2.33
C GLY A 15 25.60 -11.62 2.72
N SER A 16 25.35 -11.22 3.98
CA SER A 16 24.03 -10.77 4.43
C SER A 16 23.69 -9.41 3.81
N ARG A 17 22.45 -9.29 3.32
CA ARG A 17 21.89 -8.10 2.71
C ARG A 17 20.51 -7.84 3.28
N GLY A 18 20.09 -6.58 3.20
CA GLY A 18 18.73 -6.22 3.57
C GLY A 18 18.28 -4.89 2.99
N PHE A 19 16.98 -4.77 2.80
CA PHE A 19 16.33 -3.55 2.36
C PHE A 19 14.88 -3.51 2.87
N ALA A 20 14.28 -2.32 2.85
CA ALA A 20 12.87 -2.15 3.14
C ALA A 20 12.15 -1.60 1.91
N ASN A 21 10.98 -2.15 1.60
CA ASN A 21 10.19 -1.68 0.47
C ASN A 21 8.71 -2.05 0.62
N VAL A 22 7.86 -1.37 -0.15
CA VAL A 22 6.45 -1.74 -0.30
C VAL A 22 6.34 -2.95 -1.20
N ALA A 23 5.54 -3.93 -0.80
CA ALA A 23 5.28 -5.12 -1.60
C ALA A 23 3.79 -5.49 -1.62
N THR A 24 3.36 -6.01 -2.76
CA THR A 24 2.11 -6.78 -2.87
C THR A 24 2.43 -8.25 -2.63
N ILE A 25 1.69 -8.88 -1.73
CA ILE A 25 1.92 -10.25 -1.27
C ILE A 25 0.88 -11.17 -1.92
N VAL A 26 1.36 -12.24 -2.55
CA VAL A 26 0.51 -13.29 -3.14
C VAL A 26 1.05 -14.66 -2.74
N GLY A 27 0.21 -15.69 -2.73
CA GLY A 27 0.60 -17.04 -2.34
C GLY A 27 0.24 -17.36 -0.89
N ASP A 28 0.86 -18.40 -0.36
CA ASP A 28 0.45 -19.00 0.91
C ASP A 28 1.65 -19.65 1.63
N ALA A 29 1.39 -20.17 2.84
CA ALA A 29 2.42 -20.78 3.66
C ALA A 29 2.94 -22.13 3.11
N GLU A 30 2.20 -22.80 2.21
CA GLU A 30 2.56 -24.09 1.63
C GLU A 30 3.49 -23.89 0.43
N ASN A 31 3.14 -22.97 -0.47
CA ASN A 31 3.81 -22.71 -1.74
C ASN A 31 4.81 -21.55 -1.68
N GLY A 32 4.84 -20.83 -0.56
CA GLY A 32 5.62 -19.61 -0.37
C GLY A 32 4.83 -18.35 -0.72
N PHE A 33 5.24 -17.23 -0.10
CA PHE A 33 4.74 -15.90 -0.37
C PHE A 33 5.62 -15.20 -1.40
N TYR A 34 4.98 -14.62 -2.40
CA TYR A 34 5.58 -13.89 -3.51
C TYR A 34 5.37 -12.40 -3.24
N CYS A 35 6.45 -11.73 -2.91
CA CYS A 35 6.50 -10.32 -2.54
C CYS A 35 6.91 -9.49 -3.76
N TYR A 36 5.91 -9.03 -4.50
CA TYR A 36 6.08 -8.20 -5.68
C TYR A 36 6.42 -6.76 -5.28
N GLN A 37 7.67 -6.36 -5.55
CA GLN A 37 8.24 -5.10 -5.08
C GLN A 37 7.69 -3.93 -5.88
N ARG A 38 7.13 -2.92 -5.19
CA ARG A 38 6.53 -1.73 -5.79
C ARG A 38 7.43 -1.13 -6.87
N HIS A 39 6.83 -0.54 -7.90
CA HIS A 39 7.50 -0.03 -9.12
C HIS A 39 8.15 -1.10 -10.00
N TYR A 40 7.68 -2.35 -9.93
CA TYR A 40 8.28 -3.43 -10.70
C TYR A 40 9.77 -3.62 -10.38
N ALA A 41 10.17 -3.30 -9.15
CA ALA A 41 11.56 -3.33 -8.70
C ALA A 41 12.12 -4.75 -8.53
N GLY A 42 11.26 -5.77 -8.62
CA GLY A 42 11.64 -7.17 -8.58
C GLY A 42 10.63 -8.04 -7.84
N LEU A 43 11.02 -9.30 -7.64
CA LEU A 43 10.30 -10.30 -6.89
C LEU A 43 11.18 -10.83 -5.76
N VAL A 44 10.57 -11.04 -4.60
CA VAL A 44 11.18 -11.76 -3.48
C VAL A 44 10.24 -12.89 -3.08
N VAL A 45 10.77 -14.09 -2.89
CA VAL A 45 10.02 -15.23 -2.36
C VAL A 45 10.39 -15.42 -0.89
N SER A 46 9.40 -15.65 -0.05
CA SER A 46 9.58 -15.84 1.38
C SER A 46 8.63 -16.90 1.94
N HIS A 47 9.07 -17.64 2.95
CA HIS A 47 8.23 -18.56 3.71
C HIS A 47 7.92 -18.04 5.12
N SER A 48 8.15 -16.74 5.38
CA SER A 48 7.86 -16.12 6.67
C SER A 48 6.35 -16.15 6.95
N LYS A 49 5.96 -16.90 7.99
CA LYS A 49 4.55 -17.05 8.42
C LYS A 49 3.85 -15.73 8.72
N GLU A 50 4.63 -14.69 9.05
CA GLU A 50 4.11 -13.36 9.30
C GLU A 50 3.41 -12.77 8.07
N LEU A 51 3.71 -13.20 6.85
CA LEU A 51 3.07 -12.71 5.64
C LEU A 51 1.64 -13.24 5.44
N ALA A 52 1.22 -14.26 6.20
CA ALA A 52 -0.11 -14.84 6.08
C ALA A 52 -1.21 -13.80 6.30
N GLY A 53 -2.15 -13.73 5.35
CA GLY A 53 -3.29 -12.80 5.39
C GLY A 53 -2.96 -11.34 5.09
N LYS A 54 -1.70 -11.02 4.75
CA LYS A 54 -1.31 -9.68 4.30
C LYS A 54 -1.40 -9.60 2.79
N GLU A 55 -1.94 -8.50 2.30
CA GLU A 55 -2.10 -8.24 0.86
C GLU A 55 -1.09 -7.19 0.38
N ARG A 56 -0.89 -6.14 1.17
CA ARG A 56 0.03 -5.04 0.85
C ARG A 56 0.59 -4.40 2.13
N GLY A 57 1.80 -3.85 2.05
CA GLY A 57 2.45 -3.21 3.19
C GLY A 57 3.89 -2.84 2.92
N TYR A 58 4.53 -2.27 3.93
CA TYR A 58 5.95 -1.96 3.97
C TYR A 58 6.67 -3.00 4.83
N PHE A 59 7.69 -3.63 4.26
CA PHE A 59 8.36 -4.80 4.85
C PHE A 59 9.87 -4.64 4.81
N ASN A 60 10.55 -5.26 5.79
CA ASN A 60 11.98 -5.52 5.72
C ASN A 60 12.21 -6.89 5.07
N PHE A 61 13.15 -6.95 4.13
CA PHE A 61 13.60 -8.16 3.47
C PHE A 61 15.07 -8.40 3.82
N TYR A 62 15.39 -9.56 4.34
CA TYR A 62 16.74 -10.00 4.66
C TYR A 62 17.07 -11.28 3.90
N TYR A 63 18.23 -11.31 3.29
CA TYR A 63 18.68 -12.42 2.44
C TYR A 63 20.21 -12.47 2.41
N THR A 64 20.77 -13.52 1.85
CA THR A 64 22.19 -13.66 1.57
C THR A 64 22.43 -13.56 0.06
N GLU A 65 23.60 -13.12 -0.39
CA GLU A 65 23.91 -13.01 -1.84
C GLU A 65 23.63 -14.32 -2.63
N ASP A 66 23.79 -15.47 -1.99
CA ASP A 66 23.53 -16.80 -2.59
C ASP A 66 22.03 -17.09 -2.81
N ASP A 67 21.13 -16.30 -2.21
CA ASP A 67 19.68 -16.42 -2.39
C ASP A 67 19.21 -15.82 -3.73
N TRP A 68 20.07 -15.11 -4.46
CA TRP A 68 19.75 -14.67 -5.82
C TRP A 68 19.65 -15.84 -6.79
N THR A 69 18.54 -15.89 -7.52
CA THR A 69 18.30 -16.92 -8.52
C THR A 69 17.64 -16.32 -9.76
N THR A 70 17.43 -17.15 -10.78
CA THR A 70 16.83 -16.77 -12.05
C THR A 70 15.73 -17.77 -12.41
N SER A 71 14.55 -17.24 -12.71
CA SER A 71 13.38 -18.01 -13.14
C SER A 71 13.59 -18.63 -14.52
N THR A 72 12.66 -19.50 -14.95
CA THR A 72 12.76 -20.16 -16.26
C THR A 72 12.68 -19.18 -17.44
N ASN A 73 11.98 -18.06 -17.24
CA ASN A 73 11.85 -16.97 -18.21
C ASN A 73 12.96 -15.90 -18.12
N GLY A 74 13.98 -16.11 -17.28
CA GLY A 74 15.14 -15.22 -17.16
C GLY A 74 14.97 -14.05 -16.18
N MET A 75 13.88 -13.98 -15.42
CA MET A 75 13.69 -12.99 -14.36
C MET A 75 14.59 -13.32 -13.16
N LYS A 76 15.40 -12.35 -12.72
CA LYS A 76 16.14 -12.46 -11.47
C LYS A 76 15.26 -12.14 -10.28
N TYR A 77 15.37 -12.95 -9.23
CA TYR A 77 14.63 -12.75 -7.98
C TYR A 77 15.43 -13.27 -6.79
N ILE A 78 15.03 -12.85 -5.59
CA ILE A 78 15.59 -13.36 -4.33
C ILE A 78 14.67 -14.49 -3.86
N ASP A 79 15.22 -15.69 -3.71
CA ASP A 79 14.49 -16.82 -3.14
C ASP A 79 14.72 -16.90 -1.63
N ASN A 80 13.78 -17.44 -0.86
CA ASN A 80 13.99 -17.73 0.56
C ASN A 80 14.39 -16.54 1.48
N ALA A 81 13.95 -15.31 1.17
CA ALA A 81 14.21 -14.17 2.07
C ALA A 81 13.43 -14.29 3.40
N GLN A 82 14.04 -13.83 4.48
CA GLN A 82 13.34 -13.57 5.74
C GLN A 82 12.64 -12.21 5.67
N VAL A 83 11.33 -12.19 5.94
CA VAL A 83 10.52 -10.98 5.83
C VAL A 83 9.85 -10.64 7.15
N TYR A 84 9.97 -9.37 7.53
CA TYR A 84 9.34 -8.81 8.73
C TYR A 84 8.46 -7.63 8.35
N THR A 85 7.28 -7.54 8.95
CA THR A 85 6.37 -6.42 8.69
C THR A 85 6.82 -5.18 9.44
N ILE A 86 6.97 -4.06 8.72
CA ILE A 86 7.07 -2.74 9.35
C ILE A 86 5.66 -2.18 9.52
N GLU A 87 4.87 -2.20 8.44
CA GLU A 87 3.48 -1.74 8.44
C GLU A 87 2.68 -2.57 7.43
N ALA A 88 1.62 -3.25 7.88
CA ALA A 88 0.63 -3.81 6.98
C ALA A 88 -0.40 -2.72 6.66
N TYR A 89 -0.67 -2.50 5.38
CA TYR A 89 -1.62 -1.46 4.96
C TYR A 89 -3.04 -2.01 5.03
N GLU A 90 -3.97 -1.15 5.45
CA GLU A 90 -5.39 -1.40 5.24
C GLU A 90 -5.67 -1.34 3.75
N THR A 91 -6.26 -2.41 3.20
CA THR A 91 -6.76 -2.41 1.82
C THR A 91 -8.17 -1.82 1.79
N VAL A 92 -8.35 -0.75 1.01
CA VAL A 92 -9.66 -0.16 0.71
C VAL A 92 -10.08 -0.61 -0.68
N HIS A 93 -11.29 -1.13 -0.79
CA HIS A 93 -11.89 -1.45 -2.07
C HIS A 93 -12.83 -0.30 -2.47
N PRO A 94 -12.64 0.32 -3.65
CA PRO A 94 -13.52 1.38 -4.12
C PRO A 94 -14.96 0.91 -4.20
N LEU A 95 -15.86 1.72 -3.62
CA LEU A 95 -17.30 1.53 -3.70
C LEU A 95 -17.82 2.17 -4.99
N THR A 96 -18.86 1.57 -5.56
CA THR A 96 -19.71 2.27 -6.53
C THR A 96 -20.46 3.42 -5.85
N GLN A 97 -20.94 4.39 -6.64
CA GLN A 97 -21.76 5.47 -6.12
C GLN A 97 -23.02 4.93 -5.43
N GLU A 98 -23.64 3.88 -5.98
CA GLU A 98 -24.83 3.24 -5.40
C GLU A 98 -24.55 2.61 -4.03
N GLU A 99 -23.42 1.90 -3.88
CA GLU A 99 -23.00 1.33 -2.59
C GLU A 99 -22.69 2.42 -1.58
N ALA A 100 -22.03 3.49 -2.00
CA ALA A 100 -21.70 4.62 -1.16
C ALA A 100 -22.97 5.36 -0.67
N ASP A 101 -23.98 5.52 -1.53
CA ASP A 101 -25.26 6.15 -1.16
C ASP A 101 -26.05 5.27 -0.20
N ALA A 102 -26.12 3.96 -0.45
CA ALA A 102 -26.76 2.99 0.43
C ALA A 102 -26.11 2.94 1.83
N GLY A 103 -24.80 3.14 1.89
CA GLY A 103 -24.02 3.23 3.14
C GLY A 103 -23.97 4.63 3.76
N HIS A 104 -24.60 5.64 3.14
CA HIS A 104 -24.52 7.06 3.56
C HIS A 104 -23.07 7.59 3.67
N ILE A 105 -22.16 7.11 2.82
CA ILE A 105 -20.72 7.40 2.88
C ILE A 105 -20.37 8.79 2.35
N THR A 106 -21.09 9.30 1.35
CA THR A 106 -20.79 10.56 0.66
C THR A 106 -21.36 11.81 1.34
N GLY A 107 -21.99 11.65 2.52
CA GLY A 107 -22.45 12.76 3.35
C GLY A 107 -21.30 13.66 3.80
N ASN A 108 -21.55 14.96 3.96
CA ASN A 108 -20.52 15.94 4.35
C ASN A 108 -19.85 15.59 5.69
N GLU A 109 -20.57 14.92 6.58
CA GLU A 109 -20.09 14.41 7.87
C GLU A 109 -19.08 13.25 7.74
N ASN A 110 -19.07 12.56 6.60
CA ASN A 110 -18.25 11.37 6.34
C ASN A 110 -17.10 11.62 5.35
N CYS A 111 -17.01 12.83 4.78
CA CYS A 111 -15.97 13.20 3.81
C CYS A 111 -15.20 14.45 4.30
N THR A 112 -14.52 14.31 5.45
CA THR A 112 -13.60 15.33 5.98
C THR A 112 -12.32 15.38 5.14
N ILE A 113 -11.80 16.59 4.87
CA ILE A 113 -10.52 16.77 4.18
C ILE A 113 -9.38 16.27 5.09
N PRO A 114 -8.62 15.22 4.71
CA PRO A 114 -7.54 14.70 5.53
C PRO A 114 -6.31 15.63 5.49
N GLN A 115 -5.49 15.56 6.55
CA GLN A 115 -4.28 16.37 6.61
C GLN A 115 -3.20 15.81 5.66
N SER A 116 -2.67 16.68 4.80
CA SER A 116 -1.49 16.43 3.94
C SER A 116 -1.58 15.16 3.09
N LEU A 117 -2.70 14.98 2.38
CA LEU A 117 -2.90 13.88 1.44
C LEU A 117 -1.80 13.84 0.36
N SER A 118 -1.15 12.68 0.25
CA SER A 118 -0.25 12.32 -0.83
C SER A 118 -0.72 11.01 -1.50
N ILE A 119 -0.45 10.91 -2.79
CA ILE A 119 -0.74 9.73 -3.61
C ILE A 119 0.61 9.18 -4.08
N ASP A 120 0.89 7.92 -3.76
CA ASP A 120 2.09 7.25 -4.25
C ASP A 120 1.86 6.62 -5.64
N TYR A 121 2.85 5.94 -6.20
CA TYR A 121 2.72 5.27 -7.48
C TYR A 121 1.77 4.08 -7.41
N ALA A 122 0.91 3.96 -8.42
CA ALA A 122 0.12 2.77 -8.63
C ALA A 122 1.03 1.62 -9.10
N SER A 123 0.75 0.41 -8.64
CA SER A 123 1.41 -0.82 -9.10
C SER A 123 0.67 -2.04 -8.59
N TYR A 124 0.68 -3.10 -9.38
CA TYR A 124 0.18 -4.42 -8.96
C TYR A 124 -1.28 -4.44 -8.51
N GLY A 125 -2.12 -3.58 -9.09
CA GLY A 125 -3.54 -3.45 -8.75
C GLY A 125 -3.83 -2.50 -7.59
N TYR A 126 -2.83 -1.79 -7.07
CA TYR A 126 -3.03 -0.88 -5.93
C TYR A 126 -2.45 0.51 -6.15
N VAL A 127 -3.00 1.48 -5.43
CA VAL A 127 -2.38 2.79 -5.20
C VAL A 127 -2.39 3.13 -3.72
N ASP A 128 -1.24 3.55 -3.20
CA ASP A 128 -1.08 3.87 -1.79
C ASP A 128 -1.40 5.35 -1.55
N LEU A 129 -2.23 5.63 -0.54
CA LEU A 129 -2.58 6.98 -0.08
C LEU A 129 -2.02 7.17 1.32
N GLN A 130 -1.28 8.25 1.54
CA GLN A 130 -0.81 8.63 2.86
C GLN A 130 -1.39 9.98 3.25
N ALA A 131 -1.98 10.03 4.43
CA ALA A 131 -2.51 11.25 5.01
C ALA A 131 -2.63 11.10 6.53
N GLY A 132 -3.10 12.14 7.21
CA GLY A 132 -3.55 12.10 8.60
C GLY A 132 -4.86 11.30 8.77
N PHE A 133 -4.87 10.04 8.35
CA PHE A 133 -6.04 9.14 8.42
C PHE A 133 -6.24 8.51 9.80
N SER A 134 -5.40 8.83 10.77
CA SER A 134 -5.56 8.40 12.16
C SER A 134 -5.52 9.59 13.11
N THR A 135 -6.03 9.37 14.31
CA THR A 135 -6.03 10.32 15.41
C THR A 135 -5.16 9.78 16.53
N PHE A 136 -4.22 10.58 17.02
CA PHE A 136 -3.42 10.28 18.21
C PHE A 136 -3.98 11.02 19.42
N ASN A 137 -4.16 10.31 20.52
CA ASN A 137 -4.59 10.88 21.79
C ASN A 137 -3.39 11.22 22.68
N HIS A 138 -3.21 12.50 22.99
CA HIS A 138 -2.09 12.97 23.81
C HIS A 138 -2.22 12.66 25.30
N ILE A 139 -3.37 12.16 25.76
CA ILE A 139 -3.63 11.84 27.16
C ILE A 139 -3.20 10.40 27.48
N ASN A 140 -3.60 9.43 26.66
CA ASN A 140 -3.32 8.01 26.89
C ASN A 140 -2.33 7.40 25.88
N GLY A 141 -1.96 8.12 24.82
CA GLY A 141 -1.03 7.65 23.80
C GLY A 141 -1.64 6.69 22.78
N GLU A 142 -2.96 6.49 22.79
CA GLU A 142 -3.65 5.61 21.85
C GLU A 142 -3.76 6.23 20.46
N ILE A 143 -3.81 5.36 19.44
CA ILE A 143 -4.06 5.72 18.05
C ILE A 143 -5.38 5.10 17.63
N HIS A 144 -6.26 5.92 17.04
CA HIS A 144 -7.50 5.48 16.42
C HIS A 144 -7.42 5.69 14.91
N ASN A 145 -7.65 4.63 14.14
CA ASN A 145 -7.74 4.73 12.69
C ASN A 145 -9.12 5.23 12.31
N GLY A 146 -9.17 6.37 11.62
CA GLY A 146 -10.40 6.81 11.00
C GLY A 146 -10.76 5.93 9.80
N GLU A 147 -12.02 5.96 9.43
CA GLU A 147 -12.56 5.23 8.30
C GLU A 147 -12.22 5.95 6.99
N VAL A 148 -11.73 5.19 6.00
CA VAL A 148 -11.36 5.70 4.70
C VAL A 148 -12.10 4.93 3.62
N ASN A 149 -12.89 5.66 2.82
CA ASN A 149 -13.60 5.11 1.68
C ASN A 149 -13.18 5.83 0.40
N LEU A 150 -13.14 5.09 -0.71
CA LEU A 150 -12.98 5.65 -2.04
C LEU A 150 -14.22 5.30 -2.86
N VAL A 151 -14.77 6.28 -3.55
CA VAL A 151 -16.02 6.14 -4.31
C VAL A 151 -15.74 6.38 -5.77
N TYR A 152 -16.11 5.41 -6.59
CA TYR A 152 -16.14 5.48 -8.04
C TYR A 152 -17.53 5.90 -8.50
N ASP A 153 -17.58 7.03 -9.19
CA ASP A 153 -18.79 7.54 -9.84
C ASP A 153 -18.58 7.52 -11.35
N ALA A 154 -19.31 6.66 -12.05
CA ALA A 154 -19.23 6.51 -13.50
C ALA A 154 -19.52 7.81 -14.25
N THR A 155 -20.37 8.68 -13.68
CA THR A 155 -20.78 9.94 -14.31
C THR A 155 -19.71 11.04 -14.22
N LYS A 156 -18.73 10.89 -13.32
CA LYS A 156 -17.61 11.82 -13.11
C LYS A 156 -16.33 11.39 -13.80
N GLN A 157 -16.34 10.26 -14.51
CA GLN A 157 -15.18 9.79 -15.24
C GLN A 157 -15.00 10.58 -16.54
N GLU A 158 -13.74 10.80 -16.90
CA GLU A 158 -13.33 11.39 -18.16
C GLU A 158 -12.43 10.38 -18.88
N PRO A 159 -12.33 10.41 -20.22
CA PRO A 159 -11.38 9.58 -20.95
C PRO A 159 -9.97 9.69 -20.38
N ASP A 160 -9.33 8.55 -20.13
CA ASP A 160 -7.97 8.45 -19.57
C ASP A 160 -7.76 9.19 -18.24
N THR A 161 -8.84 9.41 -17.49
CA THR A 161 -8.79 9.93 -16.12
C THR A 161 -9.66 9.06 -15.22
N LEU A 162 -9.00 8.33 -14.32
CA LEU A 162 -9.68 7.65 -13.22
C LEU A 162 -9.86 8.65 -12.08
N ARG A 163 -11.10 9.01 -11.79
CA ARG A 163 -11.45 9.88 -10.66
C ARG A 163 -12.10 9.08 -9.54
N LEU A 164 -11.54 9.17 -8.35
CA LEU A 164 -12.12 8.61 -7.12
C LEU A 164 -12.38 9.72 -6.12
N GLN A 165 -13.56 9.73 -5.51
CA GLN A 165 -13.87 10.60 -4.39
C GLN A 165 -13.39 9.94 -3.09
N LEU A 166 -12.59 10.65 -2.30
CA LEU A 166 -12.13 10.22 -0.99
C LEU A 166 -13.10 10.73 0.08
N CYS A 167 -13.67 9.79 0.84
CA CYS A 167 -14.47 10.09 2.01
C CYS A 167 -13.79 9.53 3.25
N TYR A 168 -13.20 10.45 4.00
CA TYR A 168 -12.53 10.18 5.27
C TYR A 168 -13.39 10.65 6.44
N ASN A 169 -13.68 9.73 7.37
CA ASN A 169 -14.28 10.04 8.65
C ASN A 169 -13.30 9.69 9.78
N PRO A 170 -12.83 10.67 10.56
CA PRO A 170 -11.88 10.40 11.64
C PRO A 170 -12.45 9.53 12.77
N ARG A 171 -13.79 9.45 12.91
CA ARG A 171 -14.53 8.72 13.95
C ARG A 171 -13.90 8.85 15.35
N ILE A 172 -13.48 10.06 15.70
CA ILE A 172 -12.76 10.33 16.94
C ILE A 172 -13.57 9.81 18.13
N PRO A 173 -13.01 8.90 18.95
CA PRO A 173 -13.74 8.33 20.08
C PRO A 173 -14.21 9.41 21.07
N ASP A 174 -15.41 9.20 21.63
CA ASP A 174 -15.97 10.11 22.64
C ASP A 174 -15.01 10.29 23.83
N GLY A 175 -14.89 11.53 24.29
CA GLY A 175 -14.01 11.90 25.41
C GLY A 175 -12.54 12.14 25.03
N TRP A 176 -12.14 11.93 23.79
CA TRP A 176 -10.81 12.31 23.31
C TRP A 176 -10.74 13.84 23.10
N THR A 177 -10.32 14.56 24.14
CA THR A 177 -10.32 16.04 24.16
C THR A 177 -9.01 16.69 23.72
N LYS A 178 -7.90 15.95 23.71
CA LYS A 178 -6.58 16.43 23.28
C LYS A 178 -5.98 15.50 22.25
N THR A 179 -6.21 15.81 20.97
CA THR A 179 -5.83 14.96 19.85
C THR A 179 -4.99 15.70 18.80
N SER A 180 -4.27 14.92 17.99
CA SER A 180 -3.65 15.38 16.75
C SER A 180 -3.78 14.32 15.66
N HIS A 181 -3.54 14.71 14.41
CA HIS A 181 -3.49 13.77 13.31
C HIS A 181 -2.25 12.87 13.43
N HIS A 182 -2.44 11.60 13.10
CA HIS A 182 -1.39 10.61 12.95
C HIS A 182 -1.39 10.13 11.50
N PHE A 183 -0.19 10.12 10.89
CA PHE A 183 -0.03 9.73 9.50
C PHE A 183 0.00 8.22 9.39
N ARG A 184 -0.79 7.70 8.45
CA ARG A 184 -0.75 6.28 8.08
C ARG A 184 -0.98 6.12 6.59
N THR A 185 -0.66 4.92 6.09
CA THR A 185 -0.89 4.56 4.70
C THR A 185 -2.10 3.64 4.59
N VAL A 186 -2.97 3.91 3.61
CA VAL A 186 -3.99 2.97 3.14
C VAL A 186 -3.69 2.61 1.70
N SER A 187 -4.00 1.39 1.30
CA SER A 187 -3.82 0.95 -0.08
C SER A 187 -5.17 0.75 -0.75
N CYS A 188 -5.43 1.48 -1.83
CA CYS A 188 -6.64 1.32 -2.61
C CYS A 188 -6.44 0.20 -3.65
N ASP A 189 -7.26 -0.85 -3.60
CA ASP A 189 -7.33 -1.86 -4.64
C ASP A 189 -8.10 -1.31 -5.85
N ILE A 190 -7.37 -0.93 -6.89
CA ILE A 190 -7.92 -0.38 -8.11
C ILE A 190 -8.18 -1.45 -9.18
N SER A 191 -7.84 -2.71 -8.92
CA SER A 191 -7.83 -3.77 -9.93
C SER A 191 -9.22 -4.02 -10.56
N SER A 192 -10.28 -3.90 -9.76
CA SER A 192 -11.68 -4.02 -10.19
C SER A 192 -12.13 -2.91 -11.15
N LEU A 193 -11.41 -1.78 -11.17
CA LEU A 193 -11.73 -0.62 -12.00
C LEU A 193 -11.19 -0.74 -13.43
N SER A 194 -10.35 -1.74 -13.69
CA SER A 194 -9.69 -1.96 -14.98
C SER A 194 -10.67 -2.21 -16.14
N SER A 195 -11.82 -2.84 -15.86
CA SER A 195 -12.81 -3.22 -16.86
C SER A 195 -14.00 -2.26 -16.96
N LEU A 196 -14.07 -1.24 -16.10
CA LEU A 196 -15.23 -0.34 -16.05
C LEU A 196 -15.30 0.61 -17.25
N GLN A 197 -14.17 0.87 -17.90
CA GLN A 197 -14.10 1.55 -19.19
C GLN A 197 -12.84 1.17 -19.95
N GLN A 198 -12.79 1.56 -21.23
CA GLN A 198 -11.61 1.37 -22.04
C GLN A 198 -10.53 2.41 -21.68
N TRP A 199 -9.50 1.96 -20.98
CA TRP A 199 -8.35 2.78 -20.62
C TRP A 199 -7.25 2.74 -21.70
N SER A 200 -6.69 3.90 -22.04
CA SER A 200 -5.44 3.97 -22.79
C SER A 200 -4.26 3.42 -21.95
N ASP A 201 -3.13 3.17 -22.61
CA ASP A 201 -1.94 2.62 -21.96
C ASP A 201 -1.39 3.51 -20.83
N SER A 202 -1.65 4.83 -20.90
CA SER A 202 -1.38 5.80 -19.85
C SER A 202 -2.63 6.61 -19.53
N LEU A 203 -2.86 6.81 -18.24
CA LEU A 203 -4.00 7.55 -17.71
C LEU A 203 -3.59 8.36 -16.47
N THR A 204 -4.50 9.20 -15.99
CA THR A 204 -4.31 10.00 -14.78
C THR A 204 -5.25 9.52 -13.69
N LEU A 205 -4.72 9.16 -12.54
CA LEU A 205 -5.49 9.00 -11.32
C LEU A 205 -5.70 10.39 -10.69
N VAL A 206 -6.93 10.67 -10.28
CA VAL A 206 -7.31 11.84 -9.50
C VAL A 206 -8.04 11.37 -8.24
N ILE A 207 -7.53 11.79 -7.08
CA ILE A 207 -8.24 11.64 -5.81
C ILE A 207 -8.86 12.99 -5.47
N ASP A 208 -10.19 13.02 -5.38
CA ASP A 208 -10.94 14.19 -4.96
C ASP A 208 -11.25 14.09 -3.46
N ASP A 209 -10.54 14.86 -2.65
CA ASP A 209 -10.72 14.92 -1.19
C ASP A 209 -11.68 16.05 -0.75
N GLY A 210 -12.34 16.72 -1.71
CA GLY A 210 -13.18 17.89 -1.45
C GLY A 210 -12.39 19.19 -1.24
N SER A 211 -11.06 19.16 -1.27
CA SER A 211 -10.23 20.35 -1.20
C SER A 211 -10.10 21.02 -2.57
N LYS A 212 -9.59 22.27 -2.60
CA LYS A 212 -9.25 22.94 -3.86
C LYS A 212 -7.94 22.43 -4.47
N LYS A 213 -7.20 21.57 -3.76
CA LYS A 213 -5.92 21.03 -4.24
C LYS A 213 -6.20 19.89 -5.21
N LYS A 214 -5.39 19.81 -6.27
CA LYS A 214 -5.45 18.69 -7.21
C LYS A 214 -4.50 17.60 -6.73
N HIS A 215 -5.06 16.49 -6.27
CA HIS A 215 -4.28 15.29 -5.96
C HIS A 215 -4.33 14.37 -7.17
N LEU A 216 -3.26 14.36 -7.96
CA LEU A 216 -3.18 13.60 -9.21
C LEU A 216 -1.88 12.83 -9.35
N ARG A 217 -1.95 11.73 -10.08
CA ARG A 217 -0.80 10.87 -10.38
C ARG A 217 -0.95 10.25 -11.77
N ARG A 218 0.14 10.16 -12.53
CA ARG A 218 0.17 9.36 -13.75
C ARG A 218 0.27 7.89 -13.40
N MET A 219 -0.44 7.07 -14.15
CA MET A 219 -0.36 5.61 -14.05
C MET A 219 -0.42 4.98 -15.45
N SER A 220 -0.04 3.72 -15.53
CA SER A 220 -0.23 2.86 -16.69
C SER A 220 -1.45 1.97 -16.53
N ARG A 221 -2.07 1.56 -17.64
CA ARG A 221 -3.10 0.51 -17.62
C ARG A 221 -2.60 -0.78 -16.94
N ASN A 222 -1.31 -1.09 -17.04
CA ASN A 222 -0.74 -2.27 -16.41
C ASN A 222 -0.74 -2.19 -14.87
N ASP A 223 -0.81 -0.99 -14.30
CA ASP A 223 -0.81 -0.81 -12.84
C ASP A 223 -2.10 -1.31 -12.19
N PHE A 224 -3.16 -1.55 -12.97
CA PHE A 224 -4.37 -2.22 -12.50
C PHE A 224 -4.19 -3.72 -12.27
N LEU A 225 -3.18 -4.35 -12.87
CA LEU A 225 -3.06 -5.81 -12.89
C LEU A 225 -2.44 -6.31 -11.59
N LYS A 226 -3.18 -7.15 -10.85
CA LYS A 226 -2.60 -7.88 -9.72
C LYS A 226 -1.68 -8.99 -10.24
N PRO A 227 -0.54 -9.24 -9.57
CA PRO A 227 0.36 -10.31 -9.93
C PRO A 227 -0.20 -11.68 -9.51
N SER A 228 0.24 -12.75 -10.18
CA SER A 228 -0.13 -14.13 -9.88
C SER A 228 1.11 -14.99 -9.55
N PRO A 229 1.00 -16.03 -8.70
CA PRO A 229 2.15 -16.91 -8.37
C PRO A 229 2.69 -17.69 -9.58
N GLU A 230 1.89 -17.87 -10.63
CA GLU A 230 2.20 -18.73 -11.78
C GLU A 230 3.31 -18.20 -12.72
N THR A 231 3.86 -17.01 -12.44
CA THR A 231 4.90 -16.38 -13.24
C THR A 231 6.32 -16.71 -12.74
N LYS A 232 6.65 -18.01 -12.63
CA LYS A 232 8.02 -18.52 -12.44
C LYS A 232 8.58 -19.12 -13.74
#